data_AF-A0A7W1GK97-F1
#
_entry.id   AF-A0A7W1GK97-F1
#
_cell.length_a   1.000
_cell.length_b   1.000
_cell.length_c   1.000
_cell.angle_alpha   90.00
_cell.angle_beta   90.00
_cell.angle_gamma   90.00
#
_symmetry.space_group_name_H-M   'P 1'
#
loop_
_entity.id
_entity.type
_entity.pdbx_description
1 polymer ?
#
loop_
_entity_poly.entity_id
_entity_poly.type
_entity_poly.pdbx_seq_one_letter_code
_entity_poly.pdbx_strand_id
1 'polypeptide(L)' 'MPKPPVPPEVDAFLRKPNPAVIATLRPDGSPHSVATWYDWEDGRVLVNM' A
#
# COMPACT_ATOMS: atom_id res chain seq x y z
N MET A 1 -9.19 -6.08 3.09
CA MET A 1 -8.98 -4.76 2.44
C MET A 1 -10.30 -4.02 2.42
N PRO A 2 -10.34 -2.73 2.79
CA PRO A 2 -11.55 -1.92 2.63
C PRO A 2 -12.00 -1.98 1.16
N LYS A 3 -13.32 -2.11 0.94
CA LYS A 3 -13.85 -2.09 -0.43
C LYS A 3 -13.91 -0.63 -0.91
N PRO A 4 -13.40 -0.31 -2.12
CA PRO A 4 -13.58 1.01 -2.69
C PRO A 4 -15.07 1.39 -2.85
N PRO A 5 -15.43 2.68 -2.77
CA PRO A 5 -14.53 3.81 -2.53
C PRO A 5 -14.10 3.92 -1.07
N VAL A 6 -12.86 4.32 -0.84
CA VAL A 6 -12.37 4.71 0.50
C VAL A 6 -12.88 6.12 0.84
N PRO A 7 -12.91 6.51 2.13
CA PRO A 7 -13.27 7.88 2.51
C PRO A 7 -12.42 8.95 1.78
N PRO A 8 -12.98 10.11 1.42
CA PRO A 8 -12.29 11.14 0.61
C PRO A 8 -10.95 11.60 1.19
N GLU A 9 -10.85 11.71 2.51
CA GLU A 9 -9.62 12.08 3.20
C GLU A 9 -8.51 11.03 3.07
N VAL A 10 -8.89 9.75 2.97
CA VAL A 10 -7.96 8.63 2.75
C VAL A 10 -7.50 8.62 1.30
N ASP A 11 -8.42 8.80 0.34
CA ASP A 11 -8.06 8.93 -1.09
C ASP A 11 -7.09 10.09 -1.31
N ALA A 12 -7.37 11.27 -0.75
CA ALA A 12 -6.51 12.43 -0.85
C ALA A 12 -5.14 12.23 -0.19
N PHE A 13 -5.07 11.47 0.90
CA PHE A 13 -3.80 11.13 1.55
C PHE A 13 -2.96 10.17 0.70
N LEU A 14 -3.57 9.11 0.15
CA LEU A 14 -2.89 8.08 -0.64
C LEU A 14 -2.44 8.59 -2.02
N ARG A 15 -3.01 9.70 -2.52
CA ARG A 15 -2.53 10.37 -3.75
C ARG A 15 -1.26 11.19 -3.57
N LYS A 16 -0.83 11.47 -2.33
CA LYS A 16 0.41 12.20 -2.08
C LYS A 16 1.61 11.28 -2.35
N PRO A 17 2.79 11.83 -2.72
CA PRO A 17 4.01 11.06 -2.95
C PRO A 17 4.64 10.62 -1.61
N ASN A 18 3.88 9.85 -0.82
CA ASN A 18 4.33 9.34 0.47
C ASN A 18 5.10 8.02 0.25
N PRO A 19 6.29 7.83 0.84
CA PRO A 19 6.91 6.51 0.87
C PRO A 19 6.06 5.56 1.71
N ALA A 20 6.13 4.26 1.41
CA ALA A 20 5.44 3.22 2.15
C ALA A 20 6.42 2.18 2.69
N VAL A 21 5.98 1.43 3.70
CA VAL A 21 6.65 0.22 4.17
C VAL A 21 5.73 -0.95 3.89
N ILE A 22 6.19 -1.90 3.10
CA ILE A 22 5.45 -3.13 2.78
C ILE A 22 6.07 -4.27 3.58
N ALA A 23 5.22 -4.97 4.34
CA ALA A 23 5.60 -6.16 5.08
C ALA A 23 4.92 -7.40 4.47
N THR A 24 5.70 -8.45 4.22
CA THR A 24 5.23 -9.77 3.80
C THR A 24 5.74 -10.84 4.75
N LEU A 25 5.13 -12.03 4.69
CA LEU A 25 5.67 -13.22 5.36
C LEU A 25 6.53 -14.01 4.39
N ARG A 26 7.69 -14.48 4.86
CA ARG A 26 8.47 -15.50 4.16
C ARG A 26 7.78 -16.87 4.28
N PRO A 27 8.19 -17.87 3.48
CA PRO A 27 7.62 -19.22 3.57
C PRO A 27 7.72 -19.86 4.96
N ASP A 28 8.72 -19.47 5.77
CA ASP A 28 8.91 -19.92 7.15
C ASP A 28 8.09 -19.12 8.18
N GLY A 29 7.27 -18.17 7.74
CA GLY A 29 6.45 -17.30 8.58
C GLY A 29 7.19 -16.12 9.20
N SER A 30 8.50 -15.95 8.96
CA SER A 30 9.24 -14.78 9.44
C SER A 30 8.83 -13.51 8.67
N PRO A 31 8.78 -12.33 9.33
CA PRO A 31 8.45 -11.08 8.66
C PRO A 31 9.61 -10.60 7.76
N HIS A 32 9.26 -10.09 6.59
CA HIS A 32 10.14 -9.30 5.73
C HIS A 32 9.50 -7.93 5.52
N SER A 33 10.26 -6.84 5.72
CA SER A 33 9.75 -5.48 5.64
C SER A 33 10.71 -4.61 4.85
N VAL A 34 10.19 -3.82 3.90
CA VAL A 34 10.98 -2.99 2.99
C VAL A 34 10.29 -1.63 2.82
N ALA A 35 11.08 -0.56 2.86
CA ALA A 35 10.64 0.77 2.44
C ALA A 35 10.62 0.85 0.91
N THR A 36 9.48 1.19 0.32
CA THR A 36 9.26 1.22 -1.13
C THR A 36 8.20 2.26 -1.52
N TRP A 37 7.89 2.34 -2.80
CA TRP A 37 6.87 3.21 -3.38
C TRP A 37 5.63 2.41 -3.78
N TYR A 38 4.53 3.11 -3.95
CA TYR A 38 3.28 2.58 -4.48
C TYR A 38 2.62 3.60 -5.40
N ASP A 39 1.79 3.10 -6.31
CA ASP A 39 0.86 3.92 -7.08
C ASP A 39 -0.56 3.76 -6.49
N TRP A 40 -1.34 4.83 -6.54
CA TRP A 40 -2.74 4.85 -6.11
C TRP A 40 -3.67 5.03 -7.32
N GLU A 41 -4.34 3.96 -7.72
CA GLU A 41 -5.19 3.91 -8.90
C GLU A 41 -6.56 3.31 -8.57
N ASP A 42 -7.64 4.02 -8.90
CA ASP A 42 -9.03 3.56 -8.78
C ASP A 42 -9.38 2.88 -7.43
N GLY A 43 -8.90 3.48 -6.33
CA GLY A 43 -9.15 2.96 -4.98
C GLY A 43 -8.25 1.79 -4.58
N ARG A 44 -7.18 1.53 -5.33
CA ARG A 44 -6.26 0.40 -5.13
C ARG A 44 -4.81 0.86 -5.09
N VAL A 45 -4.04 0.15 -4.26
CA VAL A 45 -2.58 0.27 -4.20
C VAL A 45 -2.00 -0.68 -5.24
N LEU A 46 -1.22 -0.15 -6.17
CA LEU A 46 -0.42 -0.93 -7.11
C LEU A 46 1.05 -0.93 -6.67
N VAL A 47 1.66 -2.10 -6.74
CA VAL A 47 3.06 -2.32 -6.32
C VAL A 47 3.74 -3.25 -7.31
N ASN A 48 5.01 -2.97 -7.57
CA ASN A 48 5.92 -3.83 -8.32
C ASN A 48 6.84 -4.53 -7.30
N MET A 49 6.74 -5.86 -7.21
CA MET A 49 7.56 -6.69 -6.32
C MET A 49 7.94 -7.98 -7.04
#